data_AF-A0A951G7H4-F1
#
_entry.id   AF-A0A951G7H4-F1
#
_cell.length_a   1.000
_cell.length_b   1.000
_cell.length_c   1.000
_cell.angle_alpha   90.00
_cell.angle_beta   90.00
_cell.angle_gamma   90.00
#
_symmetry.space_group_name_H-M   'P 1'
#
loop_
_entity.id
_entity.type
_entity.pdbx_description
1 polymer ?
#
loop_
_entity_poly.entity_id
_entity_poly.type
_entity_poly.pdbx_seq_one_letter_code
_entity_poly.pdbx_strand_id
1 'polypeptide(L)'
;MDARSLRRVGRLWTLSTAAHAVPFVAAAAVLALAAPILIPFALLCLVHAWAIPELYAARGARVAKRVGWHRTGAEHVALGLLGDLADHRARELHARSGLMLERGRLGVWLVGEAGALLVRPGGRRVHCYCVKATDSALPPSDRLAHLLLALRTDEAGFATVANLAFSGACWRVRRRLVAPARVALDAAVARARTS
;
A
#
# COMPACT_ATOMS: atom_id res chain seq x y z
N MET A 1 -14.75 -10.03 2.53
CA MET A 1 -13.39 -10.48 2.96
C MET A 1 -13.33 -10.54 4.48
N ASP A 2 -12.70 -11.54 5.11
CA ASP A 2 -12.51 -11.57 6.58
C ASP A 2 -11.02 -11.57 6.99
N ALA A 3 -10.74 -11.42 8.30
CA ALA A 3 -9.37 -11.37 8.80
C ALA A 3 -8.58 -12.67 8.57
N ARG A 4 -9.24 -13.84 8.56
CA ARG A 4 -8.60 -15.13 8.27
C ARG A 4 -8.22 -15.22 6.80
N SER A 5 -9.09 -14.81 5.89
CA SER A 5 -8.85 -14.78 4.45
C SER A 5 -7.71 -13.83 4.11
N LEU A 6 -7.65 -12.64 4.72
CA LEU A 6 -6.51 -11.72 4.53
C LEU A 6 -5.18 -12.31 4.97
N ARG A 7 -5.15 -13.09 6.06
CA ARG A 7 -3.94 -13.81 6.47
C ARG A 7 -3.55 -14.88 5.45
N ARG A 8 -4.50 -15.63 4.91
CA ARG A 8 -4.25 -16.65 3.88
C ARG A 8 -3.70 -16.01 2.60
N VAL A 9 -4.37 -14.97 2.10
CA VAL A 9 -3.91 -14.19 0.93
C VAL A 9 -2.52 -13.60 1.19
N GLY A 10 -2.27 -13.07 2.40
CA GLY A 10 -0.96 -12.55 2.79
C GLY A 10 0.14 -13.61 2.79
N ARG A 11 -0.17 -14.84 3.21
CA ARG A 11 0.74 -16.00 3.15
C ARG A 11 0.98 -16.44 1.71
N LEU A 12 -0.05 -16.53 0.88
CA LEU A 12 0.07 -16.86 -0.54
C LEU A 12 0.98 -15.87 -1.27
N TRP A 13 0.85 -14.57 -1.00
CA TRP A 13 1.76 -13.55 -1.52
C TRP A 13 3.21 -13.75 -1.06
N THR A 14 3.42 -14.13 0.21
CA THR A 14 4.76 -14.41 0.72
C THR A 14 5.34 -15.68 0.08
N LEU A 15 4.52 -16.73 -0.09
CA LEU A 15 4.92 -17.95 -0.78
C LEU A 15 5.26 -17.70 -2.24
N SER A 16 4.43 -16.95 -2.98
CA SER A 16 4.72 -16.64 -4.39
C SER A 16 6.00 -15.81 -4.51
N THR A 17 6.19 -14.81 -3.65
CA THR A 17 7.42 -14.01 -3.64
C THR A 17 8.65 -14.87 -3.32
N ALA A 18 8.53 -15.80 -2.36
CA ALA A 18 9.61 -16.73 -2.01
C ALA A 18 9.91 -17.70 -3.16
N ALA A 19 8.89 -18.22 -3.85
CA ALA A 19 9.06 -19.10 -5.01
C ALA A 19 9.84 -18.42 -6.15
N HIS A 20 9.74 -17.10 -6.29
CA HIS A 20 10.55 -16.36 -7.25
C HIS A 20 11.97 -16.08 -6.73
N ALA A 21 12.15 -15.78 -5.44
CA ALA A 21 13.45 -15.35 -4.91
C ALA A 21 14.39 -16.52 -4.54
N VAL A 22 13.86 -17.62 -3.99
CA VAL A 22 14.65 -18.77 -3.50
C VAL A 22 15.49 -19.42 -4.60
N PRO A 23 14.99 -19.64 -5.85
CA PRO A 23 15.82 -20.20 -6.92
C PRO A 23 17.07 -19.38 -7.21
N PHE A 24 16.98 -18.04 -7.20
CA PHE A 24 18.14 -17.18 -7.40
C PHE A 24 19.13 -17.23 -6.24
N VAL A 25 18.65 -17.32 -4.99
CA VAL A 25 19.53 -17.47 -3.82
C VAL A 25 20.23 -18.83 -3.86
N ALA A 26 19.51 -19.90 -4.22
CA ALA A 26 20.09 -21.23 -4.38
C ALA A 26 21.14 -21.26 -5.49
N ALA A 27 20.84 -20.67 -6.66
CA ALA A 27 21.80 -20.54 -7.75
C ALA A 27 23.05 -19.76 -7.34
N ALA A 28 22.91 -18.66 -6.59
CA ALA A 28 24.04 -17.88 -6.09
C ALA A 28 24.94 -18.72 -5.16
N ALA A 29 24.35 -19.51 -4.26
CA ALA A 29 25.11 -20.39 -3.37
C ALA A 29 25.86 -21.48 -4.14
N VAL A 30 25.20 -22.13 -5.12
CA VAL A 30 25.83 -23.14 -5.97
C VAL A 30 27.00 -22.54 -6.76
N LEU A 31 26.82 -21.37 -7.38
CA LEU A 31 27.87 -20.70 -8.15
C LEU A 31 29.08 -20.35 -7.27
N ALA A 32 28.84 -19.80 -6.07
CA ALA A 32 29.90 -19.43 -5.14
C ALA A 32 30.68 -20.64 -4.62
N LEU A 33 30.02 -21.78 -4.40
CA LEU A 33 30.65 -23.02 -3.97
C LEU A 33 31.39 -23.75 -5.09
N ALA A 34 30.91 -23.62 -6.34
CA ALA A 34 31.49 -24.32 -7.49
C ALA A 34 32.86 -23.76 -7.90
N ALA A 35 32.99 -22.43 -8.01
CA ALA A 35 34.27 -21.80 -8.33
C ALA A 35 34.29 -20.30 -7.94
N PRO A 36 35.39 -19.78 -7.35
CA PRO A 36 35.51 -18.37 -6.99
C PRO A 36 35.36 -17.40 -8.17
N ILE A 37 35.72 -17.82 -9.38
CA ILE A 37 35.57 -16.99 -10.59
C ILE A 37 34.09 -16.72 -10.95
N LEU A 38 33.14 -17.51 -10.41
CA LEU A 38 31.71 -17.35 -10.61
C LEU A 38 31.04 -16.39 -9.61
N ILE A 39 31.80 -15.84 -8.65
CA ILE A 39 31.29 -14.88 -7.66
C ILE A 39 30.50 -13.71 -8.30
N PRO A 40 30.94 -13.09 -9.42
CA PRO A 40 30.15 -12.03 -10.06
C PRO A 40 28.75 -12.47 -10.50
N PHE A 41 28.60 -13.70 -11.00
CA PHE A 41 27.31 -14.26 -11.39
C PHE A 41 26.44 -14.60 -10.17
N ALA A 42 27.06 -15.06 -9.08
CA ALA A 42 26.36 -15.26 -7.81
C ALA A 42 25.79 -13.94 -7.27
N LEU A 43 26.57 -12.85 -7.33
CA LEU A 43 26.11 -11.51 -6.96
C LEU A 43 24.94 -11.05 -7.84
N LEU A 44 25.00 -11.28 -9.16
CA LEU A 44 23.91 -10.96 -10.07
C LEU A 44 22.62 -11.72 -9.72
N CYS A 45 22.73 -13.00 -9.37
CA CYS A 45 21.59 -13.79 -8.89
C CYS A 45 20.97 -13.18 -7.62
N LEU A 46 21.79 -12.77 -6.65
CA LEU A 46 21.31 -12.09 -5.43
C LEU A 46 20.62 -10.76 -5.74
N VAL A 47 21.13 -10.00 -6.72
CA VAL A 47 20.47 -8.78 -7.21
C VAL A 47 19.08 -9.10 -7.76
N HIS A 48 18.91 -10.17 -8.55
CA HIS A 48 17.59 -10.59 -9.04
C HIS A 48 16.65 -11.04 -7.90
N ALA A 49 17.16 -11.83 -6.95
CA ALA A 49 16.41 -12.27 -5.77
C ALA A 49 15.87 -11.07 -4.97
N TRP A 50 16.63 -9.98 -4.92
CA TRP A 50 16.24 -8.74 -4.24
C TRP A 50 15.32 -7.84 -5.08
N ALA A 51 15.59 -7.72 -6.39
CA ALA A 51 14.89 -6.82 -7.28
C ALA A 51 13.41 -7.19 -7.45
N ILE A 52 13.08 -8.49 -7.52
CA ILE A 52 11.71 -8.96 -7.74
C ILE A 52 10.74 -8.49 -6.63
N PRO A 53 10.99 -8.76 -5.32
CA PRO A 53 10.15 -8.23 -4.24
C PRO A 53 10.05 -6.70 -4.23
N GLU A 54 11.13 -6.02 -4.64
CA GLU A 54 11.16 -4.55 -4.70
C GLU A 54 10.28 -3.99 -5.82
N LEU A 55 10.20 -4.64 -6.98
CA LEU A 55 9.30 -4.25 -8.06
C LEU A 55 7.83 -4.43 -7.66
N TYR A 56 7.50 -5.54 -6.98
CA TYR A 56 6.16 -5.74 -6.43
C TYR A 56 5.80 -4.68 -5.38
N ALA A 57 6.72 -4.35 -4.48
CA ALA A 57 6.52 -3.28 -3.50
C ALA A 57 6.39 -1.90 -4.17
N ALA A 58 7.14 -1.64 -5.25
CA ALA A 58 7.03 -0.41 -6.03
C ALA A 58 5.68 -0.29 -6.73
N ARG A 59 5.14 -1.40 -7.27
CA ARG A 59 3.78 -1.46 -7.81
C ARG A 59 2.74 -1.14 -6.73
N GLY A 60 2.88 -1.76 -5.55
CA GLY A 60 2.03 -1.48 -4.40
C GLY A 60 2.08 -0.02 -3.94
N ALA A 61 3.26 0.59 -3.90
CA ALA A 61 3.44 1.99 -3.50
C ALA A 61 2.76 3.00 -4.45
N ARG A 62 2.50 2.63 -5.72
CA ARG A 62 1.82 3.52 -6.68
C ARG A 62 0.38 3.83 -6.29
N VAL A 63 -0.27 3.00 -5.46
CA VAL A 63 -1.66 3.27 -4.99
C VAL A 63 -1.74 4.49 -4.08
N ALA A 64 -0.61 4.91 -3.49
CA ALA A 64 -0.50 6.08 -2.63
C ALA A 64 0.00 7.33 -3.39
N LYS A 65 0.14 7.25 -4.72
CA LYS A 65 0.54 8.40 -5.54
C LYS A 65 -0.65 9.35 -5.69
N ARG A 66 -0.43 10.64 -5.42
CA ARG A 66 -1.38 11.70 -5.78
C ARG A 66 -1.55 11.78 -7.30
N VAL A 67 -2.78 11.85 -7.77
CA VAL A 67 -3.13 11.99 -9.19
C VAL A 67 -3.46 13.47 -9.44
N GLY A 68 -2.41 14.27 -9.70
CA GLY A 68 -2.47 15.62 -10.30
C GLY A 68 -3.59 16.57 -9.85
N TRP A 69 -3.23 17.62 -9.10
CA TRP A 69 -4.15 18.70 -8.74
C TRP A 69 -4.59 19.52 -9.97
N HIS A 70 -5.90 19.53 -10.25
CA HIS A 70 -6.53 20.60 -11.02
C HIS A 70 -7.44 21.34 -10.06
N ARG A 71 -6.97 22.49 -9.56
CA ARG A 71 -7.75 23.35 -8.65
C ARG A 71 -8.85 24.04 -9.44
N THR A 72 -9.99 23.38 -9.53
CA THR A 72 -11.24 23.96 -10.01
C THR A 72 -12.11 24.38 -8.81
N GLY A 73 -13.12 25.22 -9.02
CA GLY A 73 -14.09 25.55 -7.97
C GLY A 73 -14.78 24.31 -7.39
N ALA A 74 -15.01 23.29 -8.22
CA ALA A 74 -15.61 22.02 -7.80
C ALA A 74 -14.74 21.25 -6.79
N GLU A 75 -13.41 21.26 -6.94
CA GLU A 75 -12.50 20.63 -5.97
C GLU A 75 -12.49 21.37 -4.63
N HIS A 76 -12.69 22.69 -4.60
CA HIS A 76 -12.76 23.43 -3.35
C HIS A 76 -14.00 23.03 -2.53
N VAL A 77 -15.16 22.90 -3.18
CA VAL A 77 -16.41 22.45 -2.54
C VAL A 77 -16.28 21.01 -2.07
N ALA A 78 -15.77 20.11 -2.93
CA ALA A 78 -15.56 18.71 -2.57
C ALA A 78 -14.59 18.53 -1.40
N LEU A 79 -13.52 19.34 -1.33
CA LEU A 79 -12.59 19.33 -0.21
C LEU A 79 -13.25 19.81 1.10
N GLY A 80 -14.16 20.77 1.02
CA GLY A 80 -15.00 21.19 2.15
C GLY A 80 -15.82 20.03 2.72
N LEU A 81 -16.56 19.33 1.85
CA LEU A 81 -17.38 18.17 2.23
C LEU A 81 -16.53 17.00 2.77
N LEU A 82 -15.39 16.72 2.15
CA LEU A 82 -14.43 15.74 2.66
C LEU A 82 -13.94 16.15 4.07
N GLY A 83 -13.76 17.44 4.30
CA GLY A 83 -13.41 18.01 5.59
C GLY A 83 -14.45 17.75 6.69
N ASP A 84 -15.74 17.70 6.33
CA ASP A 84 -16.83 17.38 7.27
C ASP A 84 -16.85 15.89 7.65
N LEU A 85 -16.38 15.01 6.77
CA LEU A 85 -16.25 13.56 7.03
C LEU A 85 -15.01 13.20 7.86
N ALA A 86 -14.07 14.13 8.02
CA ALA A 86 -12.76 13.90 8.60
C ALA A 86 -12.57 14.66 9.93
N ASP A 87 -12.02 13.96 10.92
CA ASP A 87 -11.54 14.62 12.14
C ASP A 87 -10.36 15.57 11.82
N HIS A 88 -10.01 16.41 12.79
CA HIS A 88 -8.97 17.42 12.60
C HIS A 88 -7.60 16.80 12.26
N ARG A 89 -7.25 15.66 12.89
CA ARG A 89 -5.96 14.99 12.69
C ARG A 89 -5.87 14.33 11.32
N ALA A 90 -6.95 13.70 10.88
CA ALA A 90 -7.11 13.16 9.55
C ALA A 90 -6.92 14.27 8.52
N ARG A 91 -7.63 15.40 8.66
CA ARG A 91 -7.49 16.56 7.76
C ARG A 91 -6.06 17.08 7.67
N GLU A 92 -5.38 17.26 8.80
CA GLU A 92 -3.98 17.71 8.81
C GLU A 92 -3.07 16.70 8.09
N LEU A 93 -3.30 15.40 8.31
CA LEU A 93 -2.55 14.35 7.62
C LEU A 93 -2.85 14.34 6.11
N HIS A 94 -4.10 14.59 5.69
CA HIS A 94 -4.48 14.72 4.28
C HIS A 94 -3.72 15.85 3.59
N ALA A 95 -3.72 17.03 4.21
CA ALA A 95 -3.12 18.22 3.64
C ALA A 95 -1.63 17.96 3.34
N ARG A 96 -0.94 17.34 4.31
CA ARG A 96 0.48 17.02 4.19
C ARG A 96 0.80 15.87 3.24
N SER A 97 -0.02 14.80 3.21
CA SER A 97 0.35 13.53 2.55
C SER A 97 -0.49 13.18 1.33
N GLY A 98 -1.71 13.71 1.22
CA GLY A 98 -2.71 13.31 0.24
C GLY A 98 -3.47 12.05 0.61
N LEU A 99 -3.26 11.50 1.81
CA LEU A 99 -3.87 10.25 2.27
C LEU A 99 -4.73 10.50 3.49
N MET A 100 -5.88 9.84 3.54
CA MET A 100 -6.79 9.81 4.66
C MET A 100 -6.58 8.59 5.51
N LEU A 101 -6.34 8.79 6.80
CA LEU A 101 -6.21 7.72 7.76
C LEU A 101 -7.59 7.36 8.32
N GLU A 102 -7.97 6.09 8.19
CA GLU A 102 -9.21 5.56 8.72
C GLU A 102 -8.92 4.30 9.53
N ARG A 103 -9.54 4.16 10.71
CA ARG A 103 -9.41 2.95 11.53
C ARG A 103 -10.55 1.99 11.21
N GLY A 104 -10.20 0.77 10.82
CA GLY A 104 -11.15 -0.31 10.58
C GLY A 104 -10.91 -1.51 11.51
N ARG A 105 -11.75 -2.54 11.37
CA ARG A 105 -11.64 -3.81 12.09
C ARG A 105 -10.49 -4.67 11.54
N LEU A 106 -10.14 -4.50 10.27
CA LEU A 106 -9.04 -5.23 9.62
C LEU A 106 -7.67 -4.57 9.88
N GLY A 107 -7.64 -3.31 10.31
CA GLY A 107 -6.41 -2.59 10.64
C GLY A 107 -6.56 -1.08 10.42
N VAL A 108 -5.46 -0.43 10.05
CA VAL A 108 -5.45 1.01 9.76
C VAL A 108 -5.33 1.22 8.27
N TRP A 109 -6.29 1.93 7.70
CA TRP A 109 -6.36 2.26 6.29
C TRP A 109 -5.74 3.62 6.03
N LEU A 110 -5.03 3.73 4.90
CA LEU A 110 -4.66 4.98 4.27
C LEU A 110 -5.32 4.99 2.89
N VAL A 111 -6.29 5.88 2.70
CA VAL A 111 -7.05 5.99 1.46
C VAL A 111 -6.55 7.23 0.71
N GLY A 112 -6.26 7.06 -0.57
CA GLY A 112 -5.91 8.13 -1.49
C GLY A 112 -6.71 8.02 -2.76
N GLU A 113 -6.50 8.97 -3.67
CA GLU A 113 -7.23 9.06 -4.94
C GLU A 113 -7.04 7.83 -5.84
N ALA A 114 -5.85 7.21 -5.81
CA ALA A 114 -5.48 6.10 -6.68
C ALA A 114 -5.70 4.71 -6.04
N GLY A 115 -6.08 4.66 -4.76
CA GLY A 115 -6.26 3.41 -4.04
C GLY A 115 -6.04 3.53 -2.53
N ALA A 116 -5.81 2.39 -1.89
CA ALA A 116 -5.72 2.33 -0.44
C ALA A 116 -4.59 1.40 0.05
N LEU A 117 -4.04 1.71 1.22
CA LEU A 117 -3.11 0.86 1.95
C LEU A 117 -3.78 0.40 3.24
N LEU A 118 -3.83 -0.91 3.49
CA LEU A 118 -4.23 -1.46 4.78
C LEU A 118 -2.98 -1.90 5.54
N VAL A 119 -2.63 -1.16 6.60
CA VAL A 119 -1.63 -1.56 7.58
C VAL A 119 -2.27 -2.52 8.58
N ARG A 120 -1.76 -3.75 8.61
CA ARG A 120 -2.27 -4.80 9.51
C ARG A 120 -1.91 -4.51 10.97
N PRO A 121 -2.67 -5.06 11.93
CA PRO A 121 -2.32 -5.00 13.35
C PRO A 121 -0.85 -5.40 13.59
N GLY A 122 -0.16 -4.65 14.46
CA GLY A 122 1.28 -4.76 14.70
C GLY A 122 2.18 -4.00 13.73
N GLY A 123 1.63 -3.41 12.66
CA GLY A 123 2.33 -2.44 11.79
C GLY A 123 3.45 -3.01 10.91
N ARG A 124 3.61 -4.34 10.85
CA ARG A 124 4.70 -4.98 10.09
C ARG A 124 4.35 -5.28 8.64
N ARG A 125 3.05 -5.45 8.34
CA ARG A 125 2.54 -5.86 7.02
C ARG A 125 1.55 -4.85 6.48
N VAL A 126 1.61 -4.63 5.18
CA VAL A 126 0.70 -3.77 4.43
C VAL A 126 0.11 -4.53 3.25
N HIS A 127 -1.17 -4.27 2.98
CA HIS A 127 -1.87 -4.68 1.76
C HIS A 127 -2.16 -3.43 0.93
N CYS A 128 -1.75 -3.41 -0.33
CA CYS A 128 -1.98 -2.30 -1.25
C CYS A 128 -3.11 -2.65 -2.20
N TYR A 129 -4.12 -1.81 -2.24
CA TYR A 129 -5.32 -1.99 -3.04
C TYR A 129 -5.38 -0.91 -4.12
N CYS A 130 -5.46 -1.32 -5.38
CA CYS A 130 -5.88 -0.42 -6.44
C CYS A 130 -7.40 -0.34 -6.40
N VAL A 131 -7.93 0.88 -6.29
CA VAL A 131 -9.38 1.10 -6.40
C VAL A 131 -9.62 1.98 -7.61
N LYS A 132 -10.45 1.50 -8.53
CA LYS A 132 -10.91 2.31 -9.66
C LYS A 132 -12.05 3.17 -9.13
N ALA A 133 -11.85 4.48 -9.06
CA ALA A 133 -12.95 5.39 -8.77
C ALA A 133 -13.98 5.30 -9.90
N THR A 134 -15.26 5.35 -9.54
CA THR A 134 -16.40 5.13 -10.44
C THR A 134 -16.42 6.09 -11.63
N ASP A 135 -15.93 7.32 -11.45
CA ASP A 135 -15.82 8.32 -12.50
C ASP A 135 -14.55 9.18 -12.32
N SER A 136 -13.72 9.24 -13.36
CA SER A 136 -12.49 10.03 -13.38
C SER A 136 -12.74 11.54 -13.52
N ALA A 137 -13.95 11.95 -13.92
CA ALA A 137 -14.36 13.35 -14.02
C ALA A 137 -14.67 13.97 -12.65
N LEU A 138 -14.94 13.16 -11.62
CA LEU A 138 -15.20 13.67 -10.27
C LEU A 138 -13.97 14.36 -9.67
N PRO A 139 -14.16 15.42 -8.86
CA PRO A 139 -13.07 16.04 -8.13
C PRO A 139 -12.32 15.02 -7.26
N PRO A 140 -10.98 15.08 -7.16
CA PRO A 140 -10.19 14.19 -6.33
C PRO A 140 -10.70 14.01 -4.89
N SER A 141 -11.13 15.09 -4.23
CA SER A 141 -11.64 15.03 -2.86
C SER A 141 -12.96 14.28 -2.77
N ASP A 142 -13.80 14.38 -3.79
CA ASP A 142 -15.08 13.67 -3.86
C ASP A 142 -14.86 12.15 -4.05
N ARG A 143 -13.93 11.77 -4.93
CA ARG A 143 -13.53 10.36 -5.07
C ARG A 143 -13.02 9.78 -3.76
N LEU A 144 -12.23 10.56 -3.02
CA LEU A 144 -11.73 10.14 -1.72
C LEU A 144 -12.85 10.00 -0.69
N ALA A 145 -13.81 10.93 -0.65
CA ALA A 145 -15.00 10.85 0.19
C ALA A 145 -15.81 9.58 -0.11
N HIS A 146 -16.05 9.27 -1.39
CA HIS A 146 -16.72 8.05 -1.82
C HIS A 146 -16.01 6.78 -1.34
N LEU A 147 -14.68 6.71 -1.49
CA LEU A 147 -13.89 5.56 -1.03
C LEU A 147 -13.93 5.41 0.50
N LEU A 148 -13.88 6.52 1.24
CA LEU A 148 -14.00 6.51 2.70
C LEU A 148 -15.38 6.04 3.16
N LEU A 149 -16.46 6.53 2.53
CA LEU A 149 -17.82 6.11 2.86
C LEU A 149 -18.04 4.63 2.56
N ALA A 150 -17.56 4.14 1.40
CA ALA A 150 -17.61 2.72 1.07
C ALA A 150 -16.85 1.87 2.10
N LEU A 151 -15.64 2.31 2.50
CA LEU A 151 -14.83 1.64 3.51
C LEU A 151 -15.52 1.60 4.88
N ARG A 152 -16.13 2.70 5.32
CA ARG A 152 -16.84 2.80 6.61
C ARG A 152 -18.12 1.97 6.64
N THR A 153 -18.82 1.90 5.52
CA THR A 153 -20.08 1.15 5.40
C THR A 153 -19.83 -0.35 5.42
N ASP A 154 -18.88 -0.84 4.62
CA ASP A 154 -18.52 -2.25 4.57
C ASP A 154 -17.02 -2.43 4.26
N GLU A 155 -16.21 -2.46 5.31
CA GLU A 155 -14.77 -2.69 5.21
C GLU A 155 -14.44 -4.04 4.56
N ALA A 156 -15.26 -5.07 4.81
CA ALA A 156 -15.06 -6.41 4.30
C ALA A 156 -15.38 -6.48 2.80
N GLY A 157 -16.45 -5.83 2.37
CA GLY A 157 -16.83 -5.66 0.97
C GLY A 157 -15.80 -4.81 0.21
N PHE A 158 -15.36 -3.69 0.79
CA PHE A 158 -14.31 -2.84 0.22
C PHE A 158 -13.04 -3.63 -0.08
N ALA A 159 -12.56 -4.43 0.88
CA ALA A 159 -11.37 -5.27 0.71
C ALA A 159 -11.57 -6.45 -0.27
N THR A 160 -12.82 -6.83 -0.57
CA THR A 160 -13.15 -7.86 -1.57
C THR A 160 -13.20 -7.28 -2.98
N VAL A 161 -13.83 -6.12 -3.17
CA VAL A 161 -14.03 -5.50 -4.49
C VAL A 161 -12.77 -4.79 -4.98
N ALA A 162 -11.97 -4.25 -4.05
CA ALA A 162 -10.71 -3.61 -4.39
C ALA A 162 -9.66 -4.62 -4.86
N ASN A 163 -8.94 -4.29 -5.93
CA ASN A 163 -7.93 -5.17 -6.48
C ASN A 163 -6.66 -5.15 -5.61
N LEU A 164 -6.33 -6.27 -4.97
CA LEU A 164 -5.11 -6.41 -4.18
C LEU A 164 -3.88 -6.44 -5.10
N ALA A 165 -3.18 -5.31 -5.17
CA ALA A 165 -2.00 -5.13 -6.02
C ALA A 165 -0.69 -5.58 -5.37
N PHE A 166 -0.63 -5.61 -4.04
CA PHE A 166 0.55 -6.07 -3.28
C PHE A 166 0.17 -6.48 -1.86
N SER A 167 0.87 -7.47 -1.30
CA SER A 167 0.87 -7.74 0.14
C SER A 167 2.26 -8.14 0.61
N GLY A 168 2.79 -7.45 1.61
CA GLY A 168 4.14 -7.71 2.09
C GLY A 168 4.59 -6.79 3.22
N ALA A 169 5.90 -6.73 3.41
CA ALA A 169 6.49 -6.00 4.52
C ALA A 169 6.36 -4.48 4.35
N CYS A 170 5.91 -3.80 5.40
CA CYS A 170 5.63 -2.36 5.38
C CYS A 170 6.86 -1.53 5.01
N TRP A 171 8.05 -1.92 5.50
CA TRP A 171 9.29 -1.22 5.23
C TRP A 171 9.66 -1.20 3.73
N ARG A 172 9.35 -2.26 2.97
CA ARG A 172 9.61 -2.29 1.51
C ARG A 172 8.76 -1.26 0.78
N VAL A 173 7.47 -1.19 1.11
CA VAL A 173 6.56 -0.18 0.55
C VAL A 173 7.01 1.22 0.94
N ARG A 174 7.36 1.43 2.21
CA ARG A 174 7.85 2.73 2.71
C ARG A 174 9.03 3.27 1.88
N ARG A 175 10.00 2.43 1.53
CA ARG A 175 11.15 2.83 0.69
C ARG A 175 10.75 3.31 -0.70
N ARG A 176 9.62 2.84 -1.23
CA ARG A 176 9.10 3.17 -2.55
C ARG A 176 8.12 4.33 -2.56
N LEU A 177 7.67 4.78 -1.39
CA LEU A 177 6.82 5.96 -1.25
C LEU A 177 7.63 7.26 -1.36
N VAL A 178 6.98 8.30 -1.86
CA VAL A 178 7.46 9.70 -1.77
C VAL A 178 7.39 10.18 -0.32
N ALA A 179 8.20 11.18 0.05
CA ALA A 179 8.33 11.65 1.43
C ALA A 179 6.98 12.01 2.10
N PRO A 180 6.04 12.73 1.45
CA PRO A 180 4.72 13.01 2.03
C PRO A 180 3.92 11.76 2.40
N ALA A 181 3.89 10.77 1.52
CA ALA A 181 3.15 9.52 1.75
C ALA A 181 3.81 8.64 2.84
N ARG A 182 5.12 8.77 3.06
CA ARG A 182 5.81 8.10 4.18
C ARG A 182 5.30 8.60 5.53
N VAL A 183 5.03 9.91 5.66
CA VAL A 183 4.49 10.49 6.90
C VAL A 183 3.14 9.85 7.27
N ALA A 184 2.25 9.70 6.28
CA ALA A 184 0.99 8.99 6.46
C ALA A 184 1.18 7.50 6.80
N LEU A 185 2.10 6.80 6.12
CA LEU A 185 2.41 5.40 6.43
C LEU A 185 2.95 5.24 7.86
N ASP A 186 3.85 6.12 8.29
CA ASP A 186 4.43 6.09 9.63
C ASP A 186 3.35 6.36 10.70
N ALA A 187 2.43 7.28 10.45
CA ALA A 187 1.27 7.52 11.32
C ALA A 187 0.34 6.30 11.41
N ALA A 188 0.04 5.66 10.27
CA ALA A 188 -0.76 4.44 10.24
C ALA A 188 -0.09 3.27 10.97
N VAL A 189 1.23 3.11 10.82
CA VAL A 189 2.02 2.10 11.54
C VAL A 189 1.98 2.35 13.05
N ALA A 190 2.18 3.59 13.49
CA ALA A 190 2.07 3.95 14.90
C ALA A 190 0.68 3.62 15.47
N ARG A 191 -0.38 3.92 14.71
CA ARG A 191 -1.75 3.60 15.11
C ARG A 191 -2.02 2.09 15.10
N ALA A 192 -1.50 1.34 14.13
CA ALA A 192 -1.68 -0.10 14.03
C ALA A 192 -0.91 -0.90 15.11
N ARG A 193 0.11 -0.31 15.73
CA ARG A 193 0.84 -0.90 16.87
C ARG A 193 0.08 -0.76 18.20
N THR A 194 -0.78 0.24 18.30
CA THR A 194 -1.59 0.53 19.50
C THR A 194 -3.01 -0.03 19.38
N SER A 195 -3.25 -0.93 18.42
CA SER A 195 -4.56 -1.47 18.06
C SER A 195 -4.65 -2.96 18.28
#